data_AF-A0A1G3J1I0-F1
#
_entry.id   AF-A0A1G3J1I0-F1
#
_cell.length_a   1.000
_cell.length_b   1.000
_cell.length_c   1.000
_cell.angle_alpha   90.00
_cell.angle_beta   90.00
_cell.angle_gamma   90.00
#
_symmetry.space_group_name_H-M   'P 1'
#
loop_
_entity.id
_entity.type
_entity.pdbx_description
1 polymer ?
#
loop_
_entity_poly.entity_id
_entity_poly.type
_entity_poly.pdbx_seq_one_letter_code
_entity_poly.pdbx_strand_id
1 'polypeptide(L)'
;MTNWKDIFKKETDITNEELLKYLDKDISEDEMNAIEQKMAISDFENDAIEGLAQLKSKENIIAITNTLNQQLKKQISRSHKRNKKRKIQDQQWLIVAVLAVLLLSVVGYFLIHYYR
;
A
#
# COMPACT_ATOMS: atom_id res chain seq x y z
N MET A 1 0.70 -16.82 -4.96
CA MET A 1 1.15 -15.45 -4.60
C MET A 1 -0.10 -14.59 -4.45
N THR A 2 -0.50 -14.28 -3.22
CA THR A 2 -1.71 -13.50 -2.95
C THR A 2 -1.49 -12.05 -3.39
N ASN A 3 -2.29 -11.57 -4.34
CA ASN A 3 -2.18 -10.23 -4.89
C ASN A 3 -2.75 -9.24 -3.87
N TRP A 4 -1.89 -8.42 -3.27
CA TRP A 4 -2.25 -7.39 -2.28
C TRP A 4 -3.22 -6.31 -2.81
N LYS A 5 -3.52 -6.33 -4.11
CA LYS A 5 -4.59 -5.51 -4.70
C LYS A 5 -5.98 -6.03 -4.35
N ASP A 6 -6.14 -7.32 -4.05
CA ASP A 6 -7.47 -7.93 -3.79
C ASP A 6 -7.99 -7.66 -2.37
N ILE A 7 -7.11 -7.49 -1.37
CA ILE A 7 -7.50 -7.13 0.01
C ILE A 7 -8.12 -5.74 0.16
N PHE A 8 -7.96 -4.86 -0.83
CA PHE A 8 -8.63 -3.54 -0.87
C PHE A 8 -9.86 -3.51 -1.79
N LYS A 9 -10.11 -4.55 -2.58
CA LYS A 9 -11.41 -4.75 -3.22
C LYS A 9 -12.35 -5.34 -2.17
N LYS A 10 -12.87 -4.46 -1.31
CA LYS A 10 -14.06 -4.81 -0.54
C LYS A 10 -15.22 -4.88 -1.54
N GLU A 11 -16.03 -5.95 -1.45
CA GLU A 11 -17.33 -6.04 -2.11
C GLU A 11 -18.25 -5.00 -1.47
N THR A 12 -18.09 -3.74 -1.87
CA THR A 12 -19.11 -2.72 -1.63
C THR A 12 -20.01 -2.76 -2.85
N ASP A 13 -21.27 -3.12 -2.66
CA ASP A 13 -22.29 -3.12 -3.73
C ASP A 13 -22.58 -1.72 -4.28
N ILE A 14 -22.02 -0.70 -3.61
CA ILE A 14 -22.14 0.72 -3.94
C ILE A 14 -20.73 1.28 -4.17
N THR A 15 -20.58 2.04 -5.24
CA THR A 15 -19.35 2.75 -5.58
C THR A 15 -19.30 4.13 -4.93
N ASN A 16 -18.08 4.63 -4.68
CA ASN A 16 -17.88 5.99 -4.16
C ASN A 16 -18.51 7.07 -5.04
N GLU A 17 -18.59 6.84 -6.36
CA GLU A 17 -19.19 7.76 -7.32
C GLU A 17 -20.71 7.83 -7.18
N GLU A 18 -21.36 6.68 -6.95
CA GLU A 18 -22.81 6.61 -6.68
C GLU A 18 -23.18 7.29 -5.36
N LEU A 19 -22.38 7.12 -4.30
CA LEU A 19 -22.59 7.80 -3.01
C LEU A 19 -22.49 9.32 -3.13
N LEU A 20 -21.52 9.81 -3.90
CA LEU A 20 -21.35 11.24 -4.15
C LEU A 20 -22.54 11.83 -4.92
N LYS A 21 -23.04 11.13 -5.94
CA LYS A 21 -24.23 11.54 -6.71
C LYS A 21 -25.49 11.54 -5.86
N TYR A 22 -25.67 10.51 -5.01
CA TYR A 22 -26.77 10.45 -4.04
C TYR A 22 -26.73 11.63 -3.08
N LEU A 23 -25.54 11.97 -2.57
CA LEU A 23 -25.37 13.17 -1.73
C LEU A 23 -25.71 14.45 -2.48
N ASP A 24 -25.37 14.57 -3.77
CA ASP A 24 -25.62 15.78 -4.57
C ASP A 24 -27.08 15.94 -5.03
N LYS A 25 -27.94 14.94 -4.80
CA LYS A 25 -29.32 14.86 -5.31
C LYS A 25 -29.43 14.89 -6.84
N ASP A 26 -28.35 14.52 -7.54
CA ASP A 26 -28.26 14.52 -9.01
C ASP A 26 -28.55 13.12 -9.60
N ILE A 27 -29.64 12.49 -9.15
CA ILE A 27 -30.09 11.16 -9.61
C ILE A 27 -31.62 11.07 -9.69
N SER A 28 -32.11 10.16 -10.52
CA SER A 28 -33.55 9.87 -10.64
C SER A 28 -34.10 9.19 -9.38
N GLU A 29 -35.40 9.32 -9.11
CA GLU A 29 -36.06 8.68 -7.95
C GLU A 29 -35.91 7.15 -7.94
N ASP A 30 -35.88 6.53 -9.12
CA ASP A 30 -35.67 5.09 -9.28
C ASP A 30 -34.25 4.67 -8.87
N GLU A 31 -33.23 5.44 -9.28
CA GLU A 31 -31.84 5.21 -8.88
C GLU A 31 -31.62 5.48 -7.39
N MET A 32 -32.29 6.47 -6.84
CA MET A 32 -32.21 6.80 -5.42
C MET A 32 -32.72 5.65 -4.54
N ASN A 33 -33.89 5.08 -4.88
CA ASN A 33 -34.43 3.89 -4.22
C ASN A 33 -33.50 2.67 -4.33
N ALA A 34 -32.86 2.48 -5.49
CA ALA A 34 -31.92 1.39 -5.69
C ALA A 34 -30.68 1.52 -4.80
N ILE A 35 -30.18 2.75 -4.61
CA ILE A 35 -29.07 3.04 -3.70
C ILE A 35 -29.53 2.84 -2.25
N GLU A 36 -30.71 3.32 -1.86
CA GLU A 36 -31.28 3.12 -0.51
C GLU A 36 -31.43 1.65 -0.13
N GLN A 37 -31.89 0.80 -1.05
CA GLN A 37 -31.95 -0.65 -0.82
C GLN A 37 -30.56 -1.27 -0.60
N LYS A 38 -29.55 -0.85 -1.37
CA LYS A 38 -28.17 -1.32 -1.22
C LYS A 38 -27.53 -0.82 0.09
N MET A 39 -27.84 0.40 0.51
CA MET A 39 -27.35 0.99 1.76
C MET A 39 -27.96 0.31 2.98
N ALA A 40 -29.24 -0.06 2.92
CA ALA A 40 -29.92 -0.76 4.00
C ALA A 40 -29.32 -2.15 4.32
N ILE A 41 -28.58 -2.74 3.38
CA ILE A 41 -27.92 -4.03 3.54
C ILE A 41 -26.53 -3.88 4.18
N SER A 42 -25.93 -2.69 4.11
CA SER A 42 -24.56 -2.44 4.56
C SER A 42 -24.51 -1.36 5.64
N ASP A 43 -24.40 -1.80 6.90
CA ASP A 43 -24.18 -0.94 8.07
C ASP A 43 -22.97 0.01 7.87
N PHE A 44 -21.98 -0.43 7.10
CA PHE A 44 -20.78 0.35 6.78
C PHE A 44 -21.06 1.52 5.83
N GLU A 45 -21.88 1.33 4.80
CA GLU A 45 -22.22 2.40 3.85
C GLU A 45 -23.13 3.45 4.51
N ASN A 46 -24.04 2.99 5.39
CA ASN A 46 -24.91 3.88 6.15
C ASN A 46 -24.11 4.81 7.08
N ASP A 47 -23.16 4.27 7.85
CA ASP A 47 -22.26 5.04 8.71
C ASP A 47 -21.36 6.00 7.89
N ALA A 48 -20.87 5.54 6.73
CA ALA A 48 -20.07 6.37 5.83
C ALA A 48 -20.85 7.60 5.32
N ILE A 49 -22.12 7.45 4.95
CA ILE A 49 -22.95 8.57 4.49
C ILE A 49 -23.30 9.51 5.62
N GLU A 50 -23.60 9.00 6.81
CA GLU A 50 -23.85 9.86 7.97
C GLU A 50 -22.63 10.74 8.27
N GLY A 51 -21.42 10.16 8.23
CA GLY A 51 -20.17 10.90 8.38
C GLY A 51 -19.92 11.89 7.24
N LEU A 52 -20.20 11.52 5.99
CA LEU A 52 -20.05 12.42 4.83
C LEU A 52 -21.07 13.56 4.84
N ALA A 53 -22.30 13.33 5.30
CA ALA A 53 -23.36 14.33 5.38
C ALA A 53 -23.06 15.42 6.42
N GLN A 54 -22.27 15.10 7.45
CA GLN A 54 -21.80 16.08 8.44
C GLN A 54 -20.79 17.09 7.86
N LEU A 55 -20.19 16.81 6.70
CA LEU A 55 -19.26 17.70 6.02
C LEU A 55 -20.04 18.81 5.28
N LYS A 56 -20.00 20.03 5.83
CA LYS A 56 -20.71 21.21 5.26
C LYS A 56 -20.35 21.56 3.82
N SER A 57 -19.16 21.18 3.33
CA SER A 57 -18.69 21.55 1.99
C SER A 57 -18.36 20.32 1.17
N LYS A 58 -19.30 19.93 0.31
CA LYS A 58 -19.20 18.76 -0.57
C LYS A 58 -18.08 18.90 -1.60
N GLU A 59 -17.82 20.12 -2.08
CA GLU A 59 -16.73 20.43 -3.01
C GLU A 59 -15.35 20.07 -2.44
N ASN A 60 -15.21 20.15 -1.11
CA ASN A 60 -13.95 19.80 -0.44
C ASN A 60 -13.74 18.29 -0.28
N ILE A 61 -14.77 17.46 -0.41
CA ILE A 61 -14.65 16.00 -0.23
C ILE A 61 -13.67 15.42 -1.26
N ILE A 62 -13.76 15.86 -2.52
CA ILE A 62 -12.86 15.42 -3.59
C ILE A 62 -11.42 15.88 -3.32
N ALA A 63 -11.23 17.12 -2.86
CA ALA A 63 -9.91 17.65 -2.54
C ALA A 63 -9.26 16.95 -1.33
N ILE A 64 -10.07 16.65 -0.30
CA ILE A 64 -9.65 15.97 0.93
C ILE A 64 -9.28 14.52 0.61
N THR A 65 -10.10 13.79 -0.14
CA THR A 65 -9.82 12.40 -0.54
C THR A 65 -8.55 12.31 -1.38
N ASN A 66 -8.36 13.23 -2.33
CA ASN A 66 -7.13 13.32 -3.11
C ASN A 66 -5.89 13.57 -2.23
N THR A 67 -5.99 14.50 -1.29
CA THR A 67 -4.91 14.82 -0.35
C THR A 67 -4.58 13.62 0.54
N LEU A 68 -5.60 12.95 1.07
CA LEU A 68 -5.46 11.78 1.93
C LEU A 68 -4.78 10.62 1.17
N ASN A 69 -5.23 10.35 -0.05
CA ASN A 69 -4.62 9.34 -0.93
C ASN A 69 -3.15 9.64 -1.22
N GLN A 70 -2.80 10.90 -1.48
CA GLN A 70 -1.41 11.32 -1.67
C GLN A 70 -0.58 11.14 -0.39
N GLN A 71 -1.13 11.51 0.76
CA GLN A 71 -0.44 11.36 2.06
C GLN A 71 -0.23 9.89 2.44
N LEU A 72 -1.23 9.02 2.23
CA LEU A 72 -1.11 7.57 2.45
C LEU A 72 -0.01 6.98 1.55
N LYS A 73 -0.02 7.28 0.25
CA LYS A 73 1.04 6.87 -0.68
C LYS A 73 2.42 7.35 -0.20
N LYS A 74 2.51 8.57 0.31
CA LYS A 74 3.75 9.16 0.84
C LYS A 74 4.22 8.45 2.12
N GLN A 75 3.32 8.10 3.04
CA GLN A 75 3.67 7.40 4.28
C GLN A 75 4.13 5.96 4.01
N ILE A 76 3.40 5.24 3.13
CA ILE A 76 3.74 3.87 2.73
C ILE A 76 5.10 3.83 2.01
N SER A 77 5.32 4.73 1.04
CA SER A 77 6.60 4.81 0.32
C SER A 77 7.77 5.23 1.21
N ARG A 78 7.55 6.10 2.21
CA ARG A 78 8.56 6.45 3.22
C ARG A 78 8.95 5.25 4.08
N SER A 79 7.99 4.43 4.51
CA SER A 79 8.25 3.19 5.23
C SER A 79 9.07 2.21 4.38
N HIS A 80 8.67 2.03 3.12
CA HIS A 80 9.42 1.19 2.16
C HIS A 80 10.84 1.69 1.88
N LYS A 81 11.04 3.01 1.77
CA LYS A 81 12.36 3.60 1.56
C LYS A 81 13.27 3.43 2.77
N ARG A 82 12.72 3.52 4.01
CA ARG A 82 13.47 3.24 5.25
C ARG A 82 13.90 1.77 5.33
N ASN A 83 13.03 0.85 4.92
CA ASN A 83 13.35 -0.58 4.91
C ASN A 83 14.37 -0.95 3.82
N LYS A 84 14.33 -0.29 2.64
CA LYS A 84 15.37 -0.47 1.60
C LYS A 84 16.74 0.06 2.02
N LYS A 85 16.81 1.15 2.79
CA LYS A 85 18.09 1.67 3.31
C LYS A 85 18.75 0.75 4.35
N ARG A 86 18.01 -0.18 4.94
CA ARG A 86 18.52 -1.22 5.84
C ARG A 86 18.92 -2.51 5.11
N LYS A 87 18.79 -2.56 3.78
CA LYS A 87 19.35 -3.67 3.01
C LYS A 87 20.87 -3.51 2.91
N ILE A 88 21.55 -4.06 3.90
CA ILE A 88 22.81 -4.81 3.78
C ILE A 88 23.73 -4.26 2.68
N GLN A 89 24.37 -3.12 2.95
CA GLN A 89 25.52 -2.67 2.18
C GLN A 89 26.81 -3.41 2.62
N ASP A 90 26.73 -4.19 3.70
CA ASP A 90 27.89 -4.74 4.42
C ASP A 90 28.32 -6.14 3.96
N GLN A 91 27.61 -6.76 3.00
CA GLN A 91 27.97 -8.08 2.50
C GLN A 91 29.24 -8.09 1.65
N GLN A 92 29.65 -6.94 1.10
CA GLN A 92 30.86 -6.85 0.27
C GLN A 92 32.13 -7.14 1.08
N TRP A 93 32.23 -6.63 2.31
CA TRP A 93 33.38 -6.88 3.18
C TRP A 93 33.47 -8.36 3.61
N LEU A 94 32.33 -8.98 3.86
CA LEU A 94 32.25 -10.40 4.19
C LEU A 94 32.76 -11.27 3.03
N ILE A 95 32.36 -10.95 1.79
CA ILE A 95 32.82 -11.65 0.58
C ILE A 95 34.35 -11.52 0.42
N VAL A 96 34.89 -10.31 0.60
CA VAL A 96 36.34 -10.06 0.51
C VAL A 96 37.11 -10.84 1.57
N ALA A 97 36.63 -10.86 2.82
CA ALA A 97 37.28 -11.59 3.90
C ALA A 97 37.33 -13.10 3.63
N VAL A 98 36.22 -13.69 3.18
CA VAL A 98 36.16 -15.12 2.83
C VAL A 98 37.12 -15.45 1.69
N LEU A 99 37.16 -14.61 0.65
CA LEU A 99 38.05 -14.81 -0.50
C LEU A 99 39.53 -14.72 -0.11
N ALA A 100 39.88 -13.79 0.79
CA ALA A 100 41.24 -13.64 1.29
C ALA A 100 41.71 -14.88 2.10
N VAL A 101 40.85 -15.41 2.97
CA VAL A 101 41.14 -16.63 3.75
C VAL A 101 41.32 -17.84 2.82
N LEU A 102 40.48 -17.96 1.78
CA LEU A 102 40.57 -19.04 0.82
C LEU A 102 41.89 -18.97 0.02
N LEU A 103 42.27 -17.77 -0.44
CA LEU A 103 43.56 -17.53 -1.10
C LEU A 103 44.75 -17.88 -0.21
N LEU A 104 44.73 -17.47 1.06
CA LEU A 104 45.78 -17.83 2.03
C LEU A 104 45.89 -19.35 2.22
N SER A 105 44.77 -20.05 2.26
CA SER A 105 44.75 -21.51 2.37
C SER A 105 45.37 -22.19 1.15
N VAL A 106 45.05 -21.72 -0.05
CA VAL A 106 45.62 -22.23 -1.31
C VAL A 106 47.12 -21.96 -1.40
N VAL A 107 47.55 -20.74 -1.08
CA VAL A 107 48.98 -20.36 -1.10
C VAL A 107 49.76 -21.16 -0.07
N GLY A 108 49.22 -21.34 1.15
CA GLY A 108 49.83 -22.18 2.18
C GLY A 108 50.01 -23.63 1.75
N TYR A 109 49.00 -24.21 1.09
CA TYR A 109 49.12 -25.55 0.51
C TYR A 109 50.20 -25.60 -0.59
N PHE A 110 50.22 -24.62 -1.47
CA PHE A 110 51.18 -24.57 -2.58
C PHE A 110 52.63 -24.43 -2.09
N LEU A 111 52.86 -23.62 -1.05
CA LEU A 111 54.17 -23.47 -0.40
C LEU A 111 54.66 -24.81 0.18
N ILE A 112 53.80 -25.53 0.90
CA ILE A 112 54.17 -26.83 1.49
C ILE A 112 54.43 -27.89 0.42
N HIS A 113 53.66 -27.88 -0.67
CA HIS A 113 53.85 -28.83 -1.76
C HIS A 113 55.07 -28.50 -2.63
N TYR A 114 55.41 -27.22 -2.80
CA TYR A 114 56.56 -26.80 -3.61
C TYR A 114 57.89 -26.91 -2.84
N TYR A 115 57.89 -26.72 -1.52
CA TYR A 115 59.10 -26.85 -0.69
C TYR A 115 59.43 -28.28 -0.24
N ARG A 116 58.61 -29.28 -0.59
CA ARG A 116 58.85 -30.70 -0.31
C ARG A 116 59.08 -31.48 -1.58
#